data_AF-A0A310SML9-F1
#
_entry.id   AF-A0A310SML9-F1
#
_cell.length_a   1.000
_cell.length_b   1.000
_cell.length_c   1.000
_cell.angle_alpha   90.00
_cell.angle_beta   90.00
_cell.angle_gamma   90.00
#
_symmetry.space_group_name_H-M   'P 1'
#
loop_
_entity.id
_entity.type
_entity.pdbx_description
1 polymer ?
#
loop_
_entity_poly.entity_id
_entity_poly.type
_entity_poly.pdbx_seq_one_letter_code
_entity_poly.pdbx_strand_id
1 'polypeptide(L)'
;MSVLNVNDKRPVSSFRKKLKHDQAAYNPCIEEYNSSLKCLEKNHYERNKCTEQFVNYRKCNKIWRKIITIRREKDIKPVIPAPEERAKVKNEFLESEN
;
A
#
# COMPACT_ATOMS: atom_id res chain seq x y z
N MET A 1 7.38 47.87 12.64
CA MET A 1 6.91 46.92 11.60
C MET A 1 8.15 46.31 10.99
N SER A 2 8.54 45.11 11.41
CA SER A 2 9.82 44.51 11.00
C SER A 2 9.55 43.28 10.16
N VAL A 3 9.90 43.41 8.88
CA VAL A 3 9.85 42.38 7.84
C VAL A 3 10.69 41.17 8.21
N LEU A 4 10.16 39.96 8.01
CA LEU A 4 10.88 38.71 8.21
C LEU A 4 11.98 38.56 7.13
N ASN A 5 13.20 38.27 7.58
CA ASN A 5 14.41 38.19 6.77
C ASN A 5 14.56 36.79 6.12
N VAL A 6 14.89 36.75 4.82
CA VAL A 6 14.97 35.55 3.97
C VAL A 6 16.23 34.69 4.24
N ASN A 7 17.12 35.14 5.13
CA ASN A 7 18.39 34.46 5.45
C ASN A 7 18.36 33.60 6.74
N ASP A 8 17.19 33.18 7.20
CA ASP A 8 17.10 32.31 8.39
C ASP A 8 17.54 30.87 8.07
N LYS A 9 18.81 30.56 8.42
CA LYS A 9 19.41 29.22 8.41
C LYS A 9 18.81 28.35 9.53
N ARG A 10 17.50 28.10 9.48
CA ARG A 10 16.91 27.07 10.34
C ARG A 10 17.57 25.74 10.01
N PRO A 11 18.19 25.04 10.99
CA PRO A 11 18.80 23.75 10.73
C PRO A 11 17.70 22.84 10.19
N VAL A 12 17.93 22.25 9.01
CA VAL A 12 17.04 21.24 8.40
C VAL A 12 17.16 19.98 9.26
N SER A 13 16.57 20.07 10.45
CA SER A 13 16.65 19.11 11.51
C SER A 13 16.13 17.79 10.99
N SER A 14 17.00 16.78 11.01
CA SER A 14 16.86 15.33 11.17
C SER A 14 15.57 14.54 10.79
N PHE A 15 14.48 15.16 10.33
CA PHE A 15 13.18 14.54 10.04
C PHE A 15 13.04 14.01 8.61
N ARG A 16 14.06 14.15 7.74
CA ARG A 16 14.07 13.57 6.38
C ARG A 16 14.56 12.12 6.31
N LYS A 17 14.78 11.45 7.45
CA LYS A 17 14.84 9.97 7.50
C LYS A 17 13.46 9.40 7.78
N LYS A 18 12.44 9.72 6.96
CA LYS A 18 11.27 8.84 6.86
C LYS A 18 11.78 7.56 6.22
N LEU A 19 12.06 6.53 7.03
CA LEU A 19 12.37 5.19 6.55
C LEU A 19 11.38 4.88 5.41
N LYS A 20 11.90 4.62 4.21
CA LYS A 20 11.13 3.97 3.15
C LYS A 20 10.56 2.71 3.80
N HIS A 21 9.28 2.72 4.19
CA HIS A 21 8.65 1.53 4.72
C HIS A 21 8.80 0.47 3.66
N ASP A 22 9.29 -0.71 4.06
CA ASP A 22 9.39 -1.83 3.14
C ASP A 22 7.98 -2.13 2.63
N GLN A 23 7.72 -1.78 1.36
CA GLN A 23 6.40 -1.96 0.79
C GLN A 23 6.02 -3.43 0.75
N ALA A 24 7.00 -4.35 0.65
CA ALA A 24 6.72 -5.78 0.73
C ALA A 24 6.16 -6.16 2.12
N ALA A 25 6.61 -5.51 3.19
CA ALA A 25 6.17 -5.79 4.55
C ALA A 25 4.80 -5.20 4.91
N TYR A 26 4.44 -4.03 4.37
CA TYR A 26 3.21 -3.32 4.77
C TYR A 26 2.11 -3.25 3.71
N ASN A 27 2.45 -3.40 2.43
CA ASN A 27 1.46 -3.38 1.35
C ASN A 27 1.13 -4.82 0.93
N PRO A 28 -0.01 -5.37 1.35
CA PRO A 28 -0.39 -6.73 0.97
C PRO A 28 -0.81 -6.85 -0.50
N CYS A 29 -0.94 -5.73 -1.23
CA CYS A 29 -1.28 -5.65 -2.65
C CYS A 29 -0.10 -5.14 -3.49
N ILE A 30 1.13 -5.46 -3.07
CA ILE A 30 2.35 -4.99 -3.74
C ILE A 30 2.51 -5.57 -5.15
N GLU A 31 2.05 -6.80 -5.38
CA GLU A 31 2.13 -7.45 -6.68
C GLU A 31 1.22 -6.79 -7.71
N GLU A 32 -0.03 -6.52 -7.32
CA GLU A 32 -1.01 -5.82 -8.17
C GLU A 32 -0.58 -4.36 -8.41
N TYR A 33 0.01 -3.72 -7.40
CA TYR A 33 0.60 -2.39 -7.55
C TYR A 33 1.72 -2.39 -8.59
N ASN A 34 2.68 -3.31 -8.47
CA ASN A 34 3.79 -3.46 -9.42
C ASN A 34 3.29 -3.80 -10.83
N SER A 35 2.25 -4.62 -10.96
CA SER A 35 1.61 -4.92 -12.25
C SER A 35 1.02 -3.67 -12.91
N SER A 36 0.35 -2.82 -12.12
CA SER A 36 -0.21 -1.56 -12.62
C SER A 36 0.88 -0.59 -13.07
N LEU A 37 2.01 -0.51 -12.35
CA LEU A 37 3.18 0.29 -12.75
C LEU A 37 3.79 -0.23 -14.05
N LYS A 38 4.02 -1.54 -14.17
CA LYS A 38 4.53 -2.16 -15.40
C LYS A 38 3.64 -1.89 -16.60
N CYS A 39 2.32 -1.88 -16.41
CA CYS A 39 1.39 -1.53 -17.48
C CYS A 39 1.56 -0.07 -17.92
N LEU A 40 1.66 0.86 -16.96
CA LEU A 40 1.88 2.27 -17.25
C LEU A 40 3.20 2.50 -18.00
N GLU A 41 4.29 1.87 -17.55
CA GLU A 41 5.60 1.97 -18.20
C GLU A 41 5.56 1.52 -19.66
N LYS A 42 4.85 0.42 -19.95
CA LYS A 42 4.70 -0.12 -21.31
C LYS A 42 3.81 0.72 -22.21
N ASN A 43 2.83 1.43 -21.64
CA ASN A 43 1.81 2.17 -22.39
C ASN A 43 2.02 3.69 -22.33
N HIS A 44 3.26 4.16 -22.12
CA HIS A 44 3.57 5.58 -22.03
C HIS A 44 2.68 6.34 -21.03
N TYR A 45 2.37 5.70 -19.90
CA TYR A 45 1.51 6.21 -18.82
C TYR A 45 0.04 6.45 -19.21
N GLU A 46 -0.44 5.84 -20.29
CA GLU A 46 -1.86 5.86 -20.65
C GLU A 46 -2.70 5.01 -19.68
N ARG A 47 -3.40 5.68 -18.75
CA ARG A 47 -4.21 5.02 -17.71
C ARG A 47 -5.34 4.15 -18.27
N ASN A 48 -5.94 4.56 -19.38
CA ASN A 48 -7.10 3.88 -19.95
C ASN A 48 -6.77 2.45 -20.39
N LYS A 49 -5.54 2.24 -20.90
CA LYS A 49 -5.03 0.93 -21.32
C LYS A 49 -4.75 -0.01 -20.13
N CYS A 50 -4.65 0.53 -18.91
CA CYS A 50 -4.29 -0.20 -17.70
C CYS A 50 -5.47 -0.36 -16.70
N THR A 51 -6.70 -0.20 -17.19
CA THR A 51 -7.91 -0.22 -16.34
C THR A 51 -8.06 -1.53 -15.58
N GLU A 52 -7.76 -2.67 -16.20
CA GLU A 52 -7.86 -3.98 -15.58
C GLU A 52 -6.90 -4.15 -14.38
N GLN A 53 -5.65 -3.71 -14.54
CA GLN A 53 -4.64 -3.76 -13.48
C GLN A 53 -5.06 -2.89 -12.29
N PHE A 54 -5.65 -1.72 -12.55
CA PHE A 54 -6.20 -0.88 -11.49
C PHE A 54 -7.41 -1.50 -10.80
N VAL A 55 -8.29 -2.17 -11.55
CA VAL A 55 -9.43 -2.90 -10.98
C VAL A 55 -8.92 -4.01 -10.06
N ASN A 56 -7.91 -4.77 -10.47
CA ASN A 56 -7.31 -5.82 -9.66
C ASN A 56 -6.68 -5.26 -8.38
N TYR A 57 -5.93 -4.15 -8.47
CA TYR A 57 -5.39 -3.46 -7.30
C TYR A 57 -6.49 -2.97 -6.34
N ARG A 58 -7.60 -2.42 -6.86
CA ARG A 58 -8.75 -2.00 -6.04
C ARG A 58 -9.44 -3.18 -5.37
N LYS A 59 -9.62 -4.30 -6.07
CA LYS A 59 -10.18 -5.54 -5.51
C LYS A 59 -9.32 -6.07 -4.37
N CYS A 60 -8.00 -6.13 -4.57
CA CYS A 60 -7.06 -6.55 -3.53
C CYS A 60 -7.20 -5.67 -2.27
N ASN A 61 -7.21 -4.34 -2.43
CA ASN A 61 -7.39 -3.43 -1.30
C ASN A 61 -8.72 -3.64 -0.57
N LYS A 62 -9.81 -3.89 -1.30
CA LYS A 62 -11.13 -4.13 -0.70
C LYS A 62 -11.13 -5.40 0.16
N ILE A 63 -10.54 -6.48 -0.34
CA ILE A 63 -10.39 -7.75 0.40
C ILE A 63 -9.55 -7.53 1.66
N TRP A 64 -8.38 -6.91 1.53
CA TRP A 64 -7.49 -6.69 2.67
C TRP A 64 -8.07 -5.75 3.72
N ARG A 65 -8.88 -4.77 3.34
CA ARG A 65 -9.64 -3.96 4.31
C ARG A 65 -10.57 -4.83 5.15
N LYS A 66 -11.32 -5.75 4.54
CA LYS A 66 -12.18 -6.69 5.26
C LYS A 66 -11.37 -7.60 6.20
N ILE A 67 -10.29 -8.22 5.68
CA ILE A 67 -9.41 -9.09 6.47
C ILE A 67 -8.84 -8.33 7.68
N ILE A 68 -8.37 -7.10 7.48
CA ILE A 68 -7.84 -6.26 8.55
C ILE A 68 -8.90 -5.97 9.62
N THR A 69 -10.13 -5.65 9.21
CA THR A 69 -11.24 -5.45 10.15
C THR A 69 -11.50 -6.71 10.97
N ILE A 70 -11.63 -7.87 10.32
CA ILE A 70 -11.88 -9.15 11.00
C ILE A 70 -10.72 -9.51 11.94
N ARG A 71 -9.47 -9.33 11.52
CA ARG A 71 -8.28 -9.60 12.36
C ARG A 71 -8.22 -8.68 13.57
N ARG A 72 -8.65 -7.42 13.43
CA ARG A 72 -8.75 -6.47 14.55
C ARG A 72 -9.84 -6.87 15.53
N GLU A 73 -11.01 -7.28 15.05
CA GLU A 73 -12.11 -7.77 15.89
C GLU A 73 -11.73 -9.03 16.67
N LYS A 74 -10.88 -9.87 16.07
CA LYS A 74 -10.35 -11.10 16.70
C LYS A 74 -9.09 -10.88 17.55
N ASP A 75 -8.64 -9.63 17.72
CA ASP A 75 -7.40 -9.27 18.43
C ASP A 75 -6.13 -9.99 17.92
N ILE A 76 -6.09 -10.39 16.64
CA ILE A 76 -4.97 -11.12 16.04
C ILE A 76 -3.87 -10.12 15.64
N LYS A 77 -2.68 -10.26 16.25
CA LYS A 77 -1.49 -9.47 15.93
C LYS A 77 -0.40 -10.37 15.32
N PRO A 78 0.31 -9.92 14.27
CA PRO A 78 0.20 -8.64 13.59
C PRO A 78 -1.06 -8.53 12.69
N VAL A 79 -1.60 -7.31 12.62
CA VAL A 79 -2.83 -7.00 11.86
C VAL A 79 -2.64 -7.30 10.37
N ILE A 80 -1.48 -6.96 9.82
CA ILE A 80 -1.07 -7.38 8.49
C ILE A 80 -0.14 -8.59 8.66
N PRO A 81 -0.50 -9.77 8.11
CA PRO A 81 0.32 -10.97 8.21
C PRO A 81 1.58 -10.89 7.34
N ALA A 82 2.55 -11.76 7.65
CA ALA A 82 3.79 -11.88 6.91
C ALA A 82 3.54 -12.28 5.44
N PRO A 83 4.43 -11.93 4.49
CA PRO A 83 4.22 -12.17 3.06
C PRO A 83 3.86 -13.61 2.69
N GLU A 84 4.47 -14.59 3.34
CA GLU A 84 4.24 -16.02 3.10
C GLU A 84 2.83 -16.48 3.52
N GLU A 85 2.28 -15.89 4.57
CA GLU A 85 0.96 -16.24 5.12
C GLU A 85 -0.18 -15.52 4.40
N ARG A 86 0.11 -14.42 3.68
CA ARG A 86 -0.91 -13.61 3.01
C ARG A 86 -1.74 -14.40 2.00
N ALA A 87 -1.10 -15.31 1.26
CA ALA A 87 -1.79 -16.15 0.30
C ALA A 87 -2.82 -17.07 0.99
N LYS A 88 -2.43 -17.68 2.12
CA LYS A 88 -3.31 -18.55 2.92
C LYS A 88 -4.50 -17.76 3.48
N VAL A 89 -4.24 -16.64 4.16
CA VAL A 89 -5.28 -15.79 4.75
C VAL A 89 -6.25 -15.24 3.69
N LYS A 90 -5.74 -14.88 2.51
CA LYS A 90 -6.57 -14.42 1.39
C LYS A 90 -7.47 -15.54 0.86
N ASN A 91 -6.93 -16.76 0.70
CA ASN A 91 -7.69 -17.90 0.22
C ASN A 91 -8.76 -18.32 1.23
N GLU A 92 -8.42 -18.42 2.52
CA GLU A 92 -9.37 -18.70 3.60
C GLU A 92 -10.52 -17.67 3.63
N PHE A 93 -10.20 -16.39 3.44
CA PHE A 93 -11.21 -15.34 3.37
C PHE A 93 -12.13 -15.50 2.16
N LEU A 94 -11.58 -15.86 0.99
CA LEU A 94 -12.35 -16.09 -0.23
C LEU A 94 -13.23 -17.33 -0.14
N GLU A 95 -12.73 -18.41 0.48
CA GLU A 95 -13.50 -19.63 0.74
C GLU A 95 -14.66 -19.37 1.71
N SER A 96 -14.48 -18.48 2.70
CA SER A 96 -15.54 -18.13 3.64
C SER A 96 -16.67 -17.27 3.06
N GLU A 97 -16.44 -16.63 1.91
CA GLU A 97 -17.45 -15.80 1.22
C GLU A 97 -18.10 -16.50 0.01
N ASN A 98 -17.78 -17.79 -0.22
CA ASN A 98 -18.29 -18.61 -1.32
C ASN A 98 -19.31 -19.63 -0.79
#